data_AF-A0A3D4VX18-F1
#
_entry.id   AF-A0A3D4VX18-F1
#
_cell.length_a   1.000
_cell.length_b   1.000
_cell.length_c   1.000
_cell.angle_alpha   90.00
_cell.angle_beta   90.00
_cell.angle_gamma   90.00
#
_symmetry.space_group_name_H-M   'P 1'
#
loop_
_entity.id
_entity.type
_entity.pdbx_description
1 polymer ?
#
loop_
_entity_poly.entity_id
_entity_poly.type
_entity_poly.pdbx_seq_one_letter_code
_entity_poly.pdbx_strand_id
1 'polypeptide(L)'
;MLSNCAYIKTKTQTFLVYHQNNSLFCCCPNTTKNQAISSNAHESFSACITTKGLPILFYRDLDNGAYIASLNSSGKNETRQLVSCAAFSSSQNCKYCQSSDLGPCFFYTIPVEGKKYNDLYAADFQAENDTKIETCVPMINADFYVFNTTVPCVFFRSTQNRLMLCTFLGTSISTQRLFSISTKGDNITDISCLWHNDRLHIAYTINDGTSTYLMYKYFENNSLSMGKVLWTGKKSDGCIIFAAKENIFVFTLADSTAHYAFSENNGTAFYTAARYFKPLEAISKAQYICMEPTGYIAQEIFLGAENKPILAQDFSSQPPSKPMDFTSTEAYLRLRNKVVQYENQLKEKNSQVTEISKTVSTTQQQNSLLMYQWRKKFDDLKIENENLEQKNSELVNALSKANDDLSTLQNKYAESQTQYQDLENKYNTLNSGTSRMSEENIALKKAKSILEEELYRVNNPELLE
;
A
#
# COMPACT_ATOMS: atom_id res chain seq x y z
N MET A 1 -5.21 6.70 17.81
CA MET A 1 -5.68 8.06 17.43
C MET A 1 -7.18 8.00 17.30
N LEU A 2 -7.88 9.05 17.71
CA LEU A 2 -9.31 9.20 17.46
C LEU A 2 -9.51 9.54 15.98
N SER A 3 -10.42 8.83 15.31
CA SER A 3 -10.89 9.12 13.96
C SER A 3 -12.21 9.90 14.04
N ASN A 4 -12.32 10.97 13.25
CA ASN A 4 -13.46 11.89 13.22
C ASN A 4 -13.92 12.33 14.64
N CYS A 5 -13.39 13.44 15.13
CA CYS A 5 -13.70 13.93 16.47
C CYS A 5 -14.01 15.44 16.47
N ALA A 6 -14.74 15.89 17.49
CA ALA A 6 -15.08 17.29 17.69
C ALA A 6 -14.75 17.71 19.13
N TYR A 7 -14.03 18.82 19.27
CA TYR A 7 -13.73 19.48 20.52
C TYR A 7 -14.61 20.73 20.65
N ILE A 8 -15.54 20.69 21.61
CA ILE A 8 -16.57 21.71 21.78
C ILE A 8 -16.40 22.36 23.14
N LYS A 9 -16.01 23.64 23.17
CA LYS A 9 -15.88 24.43 24.38
C LYS A 9 -17.04 25.43 24.48
N THR A 10 -17.95 25.17 25.42
CA THR A 10 -19.02 26.10 25.80
C THR A 10 -18.56 26.98 26.97
N LYS A 11 -19.42 27.93 27.39
CA LYS A 11 -19.16 28.78 28.56
C LYS A 11 -19.05 28.01 29.88
N THR A 12 -19.67 26.83 29.96
CA THR A 12 -19.79 26.07 31.22
C THR A 12 -19.05 24.75 31.19
N GLN A 13 -18.76 24.21 30.01
CA GLN A 13 -18.16 22.90 29.88
C GLN A 13 -17.41 22.71 28.57
N THR A 14 -16.53 21.72 28.56
CA THR A 14 -15.88 21.20 27.35
C THR A 14 -16.41 19.80 27.06
N PHE A 15 -16.64 19.49 25.78
CA PHE A 15 -17.00 18.17 25.30
C PHE A 15 -15.97 17.73 24.27
N LEU A 16 -15.55 16.47 24.39
CA LEU A 16 -14.84 15.76 23.34
C LEU A 16 -15.78 14.67 22.82
N VAL A 17 -16.18 14.82 21.55
CA VAL A 17 -17.03 13.85 20.86
C VAL A 17 -16.19 13.08 19.86
N TYR A 18 -16.30 11.77 19.83
CA TYR A 18 -15.50 10.94 18.94
C TYR A 18 -16.24 9.66 18.56
N HIS A 19 -15.93 9.14 17.38
CA HIS A 19 -16.40 7.84 16.92
C HIS A 19 -15.39 6.74 17.28
N GLN A 20 -15.89 5.61 17.75
CA GLN A 20 -15.09 4.41 17.99
C GLN A 20 -15.99 3.16 17.95
N ASN A 21 -15.57 2.10 17.26
CA ASN A 21 -16.26 0.80 17.23
C ASN A 21 -17.76 0.92 16.91
N ASN A 22 -18.11 1.62 15.81
CA ASN A 22 -19.49 1.87 15.39
C ASN A 22 -20.37 2.56 16.44
N SER A 23 -19.75 3.25 17.40
CA SER A 23 -20.42 3.98 18.46
C SER A 23 -19.92 5.41 18.51
N LEU A 24 -20.80 6.32 18.89
CA LEU A 24 -20.49 7.72 19.08
C LEU A 24 -20.43 8.00 20.58
N PHE A 25 -19.31 8.53 21.07
CA PHE A 25 -19.10 8.82 22.47
C PHE A 25 -18.93 10.32 22.72
N CYS A 26 -19.31 10.74 23.92
CA CYS A 26 -19.01 12.05 24.48
C CYS A 26 -18.23 11.87 25.78
N CYS A 27 -17.14 12.61 25.93
CA CYS A 27 -16.41 12.75 27.17
C CYS A 27 -16.44 14.22 27.57
N CYS A 28 -16.78 14.51 28.83
CA CYS A 28 -16.53 15.83 29.39
C CYS A 28 -15.23 15.75 30.18
N PRO A 29 -14.22 16.62 29.97
CA PRO A 29 -12.95 16.54 30.70
C PRO A 29 -13.09 16.59 32.23
N ASN A 30 -14.22 17.11 32.73
CA ASN A 30 -14.53 17.17 34.16
C ASN A 30 -15.20 15.89 34.71
N THR A 31 -15.53 14.92 33.85
CA THR A 31 -16.10 13.63 34.23
C THR A 31 -15.24 12.50 33.64
N THR A 32 -14.79 11.57 34.49
CA THR A 32 -13.96 10.43 34.04
C THR A 32 -14.74 9.36 33.26
N LYS A 33 -16.00 9.60 32.92
CA LYS A 33 -16.88 8.63 32.26
C LYS A 33 -17.16 9.04 30.82
N ASN A 34 -16.79 8.16 29.89
CA ASN A 34 -17.27 8.21 28.51
C ASN A 34 -18.76 7.86 28.48
N GLN A 35 -19.58 8.74 27.92
CA GLN A 35 -21.01 8.50 27.73
C GLN A 35 -21.26 8.11 26.27
N ALA A 36 -21.93 6.99 26.04
CA ALA A 36 -22.37 6.62 24.71
C ALA A 36 -23.54 7.52 24.29
N ILE A 37 -23.40 8.19 23.14
CA ILE A 37 -24.45 8.98 22.48
C ILE A 37 -25.34 8.08 21.64
N SER A 38 -24.70 7.17 20.90
CA SER A 38 -25.30 6.09 20.11
C SER A 38 -24.36 4.88 20.09
N SER A 39 -24.91 3.67 20.19
CA SER A 39 -24.19 2.40 20.03
C SER A 39 -24.23 1.86 18.59
N ASN A 40 -24.95 2.55 17.71
CA ASN A 40 -25.05 2.24 16.28
C ASN A 40 -24.90 3.56 15.53
N ALA A 41 -23.67 3.94 15.22
CA ALA A 41 -23.33 5.19 14.57
C ALA A 41 -22.37 4.95 13.40
N HIS A 42 -22.71 5.52 12.26
CA HIS A 42 -21.82 5.69 11.13
C HIS A 42 -20.59 6.52 11.53
N GLU A 43 -19.44 6.28 10.88
CA GLU A 43 -18.17 6.95 11.21
C GLU A 43 -18.23 8.48 11.05
N SER A 44 -19.06 8.95 10.12
CA SER A 44 -19.23 10.36 9.79
C SER A 44 -20.32 11.00 10.67
N PHE A 45 -19.94 12.07 11.38
CA PHE A 45 -20.83 12.96 12.12
C PHE A 45 -20.42 14.42 11.92
N SER A 46 -21.26 15.35 12.35
CA SER A 46 -20.96 16.80 12.36
C SER A 46 -21.38 17.40 13.70
N ALA A 47 -20.57 18.31 14.23
CA ALA A 47 -20.94 19.11 15.39
C ALA A 47 -21.23 20.56 14.98
N CYS A 48 -22.17 21.21 15.65
CA CYS A 48 -22.50 22.62 15.48
C CYS A 48 -22.95 23.21 16.82
N ILE A 49 -23.09 24.53 16.85
CA ILE A 49 -23.75 25.23 17.96
C ILE A 49 -24.94 26.00 17.40
N THR A 50 -26.06 25.89 18.08
CA THR A 50 -27.27 26.66 17.75
C THR A 50 -27.06 28.14 18.02
N THR A 51 -27.92 28.99 17.44
CA THR A 51 -27.94 30.44 17.74
C THR A 51 -28.12 30.76 19.22
N LYS A 52 -28.70 29.84 20.00
CA LYS A 52 -28.87 29.95 21.46
C LYS A 52 -27.67 29.43 22.26
N GLY A 53 -26.61 28.96 21.60
CA GLY A 53 -25.41 28.47 22.26
C GLY A 53 -25.46 27.01 22.72
N LEU A 54 -26.48 26.25 22.31
CA LEU A 54 -26.57 24.82 22.62
C LEU A 54 -25.77 24.00 21.61
N PRO A 55 -24.82 23.15 22.02
CA PRO A 55 -24.14 22.23 21.12
C PRO A 55 -25.07 21.14 20.62
N ILE A 56 -24.97 20.87 19.33
CA ILE A 56 -25.75 19.86 18.63
C ILE A 56 -24.82 18.97 17.81
N LEU A 57 -25.18 17.70 17.72
CA LEU A 57 -24.52 16.70 16.92
C LEU A 57 -25.51 16.15 15.91
N PHE A 58 -25.11 16.12 14.66
CA PHE A 58 -25.76 15.33 13.63
C PHE A 58 -24.95 14.06 13.39
N TYR A 59 -25.61 12.91 13.41
CA TYR A 59 -25.01 11.64 13.05
C TYR A 59 -26.04 10.74 12.36
N ARG A 60 -25.53 9.74 11.63
CA ARG A 60 -26.35 8.65 11.09
C ARG A 60 -26.04 7.36 11.81
N ASP A 61 -26.99 6.44 11.86
CA ASP A 61 -26.72 5.05 12.24
C ASP A 61 -26.27 4.22 11.03
N LEU A 62 -25.98 2.94 11.23
CA LEU A 62 -25.60 2.02 10.15
C LEU A 62 -26.81 1.56 9.30
N ASP A 63 -28.03 1.85 9.75
CA ASP A 63 -29.29 1.51 9.08
C ASP A 63 -29.85 2.71 8.28
N ASN A 64 -29.04 3.75 8.08
CA ASN A 64 -29.36 5.01 7.40
C ASN A 64 -30.42 5.89 8.10
N GLY A 65 -30.69 5.66 9.38
CA GLY A 65 -31.38 6.59 10.25
C GLY A 65 -30.53 7.83 10.51
N ALA A 66 -31.15 9.01 10.46
CA ALA A 66 -30.49 10.30 10.72
C ALA A 66 -30.99 10.92 12.02
N TYR A 67 -30.08 11.44 12.84
CA TYR A 67 -30.37 11.92 14.18
C TYR A 67 -29.70 13.25 14.48
N ILE A 68 -30.40 14.09 15.25
CA ILE A 68 -29.82 15.25 15.92
C ILE A 68 -29.88 15.03 17.43
N ALA A 69 -28.74 15.15 18.09
CA ALA A 69 -28.60 15.10 19.54
C ALA A 69 -28.16 16.46 20.08
N SER A 70 -28.78 16.92 21.17
CA SER A 70 -28.33 18.09 21.93
C SER A 70 -27.45 17.67 23.11
N LEU A 71 -26.34 18.37 23.32
CA LEU A 71 -25.42 18.07 24.43
C LEU A 71 -25.71 18.99 25.61
N ASN A 72 -25.88 18.38 26.78
CA ASN A 72 -26.09 19.07 28.06
C ASN A 72 -24.87 18.94 28.95
N SER A 73 -24.96 19.41 30.21
CA SER A 73 -23.84 19.32 31.15
C SER A 73 -23.34 17.91 31.47
N SER A 74 -24.15 16.89 31.18
CA SER A 74 -23.82 15.47 31.35
C SER A 74 -23.39 14.77 30.05
N GLY A 75 -23.57 15.41 28.89
CA GLY A 75 -23.25 14.86 27.56
C GLY A 75 -24.44 14.58 26.64
N LYS A 76 -25.72 14.73 27.07
CA LYS A 76 -26.93 14.58 26.22
C LYS A 76 -28.23 15.04 26.90
N ASN A 77 -29.06 15.84 26.24
CA ASN A 77 -30.42 16.19 26.71
C ASN A 77 -31.52 15.48 25.92
N GLU A 78 -31.49 15.57 24.60
CA GLU A 78 -32.54 15.05 23.71
C GLU A 78 -31.92 14.54 22.41
N THR A 79 -32.42 13.40 21.92
CA THR A 79 -32.16 12.93 20.55
C THR A 79 -33.46 12.88 19.80
N ARG A 80 -33.45 13.47 18.60
CA ARG A 80 -34.56 13.42 17.66
C ARG A 80 -34.12 12.74 16.38
N GLN A 81 -34.91 11.78 15.93
CA GLN A 81 -34.77 11.20 14.59
C GLN A 81 -35.35 12.17 13.55
N LEU A 82 -34.64 12.36 12.46
CA LEU A 82 -35.09 13.14 11.31
C LEU A 82 -35.93 12.26 10.38
N VAL A 83 -36.82 12.90 9.63
CA VAL A 83 -37.62 12.22 8.61
C VAL A 83 -36.68 11.71 7.52
N SER A 84 -36.88 10.46 7.09
CA SER A 84 -36.05 9.86 6.03
C SER A 84 -36.24 10.59 4.71
N CYS A 85 -35.13 10.87 4.02
CA CYS A 85 -35.10 11.48 2.70
C CYS A 85 -33.83 11.02 1.96
N ALA A 86 -33.69 11.39 0.67
CA ALA A 86 -32.55 11.00 -0.16
C ALA A 86 -31.19 11.39 0.44
N ALA A 87 -31.12 12.56 1.09
CA ALA A 87 -29.91 13.04 1.77
C ALA A 87 -29.41 12.11 2.88
N PHE A 88 -30.29 11.30 3.47
CA PHE A 88 -29.97 10.40 4.57
C PHE A 88 -29.90 8.94 4.15
N SER A 89 -30.81 8.52 3.25
CA SER A 89 -30.99 7.11 2.87
C SER A 89 -30.05 6.63 1.76
N SER A 90 -29.60 7.52 0.87
CA SER A 90 -28.81 7.16 -0.31
C SER A 90 -27.40 7.76 -0.30
N SER A 91 -27.06 8.57 0.71
CA SER A 91 -25.78 9.26 0.74
C SER A 91 -24.66 8.43 1.35
N GLN A 92 -23.45 8.52 0.80
CA GLN A 92 -22.25 7.94 1.42
C GLN A 92 -21.75 8.78 2.58
N ASN A 93 -21.71 10.10 2.38
CA ASN A 93 -21.38 11.06 3.42
C ASN A 93 -22.44 12.14 3.50
N CYS A 94 -22.75 12.56 4.73
CA CYS A 94 -23.69 13.65 4.99
C CYS A 94 -23.16 14.49 6.16
N LYS A 95 -23.07 15.80 5.95
CA LYS A 95 -22.61 16.78 6.93
C LYS A 95 -23.68 17.81 7.19
N TYR A 96 -23.88 18.12 8.46
CA TYR A 96 -24.80 19.16 8.89
C TYR A 96 -24.03 20.44 9.20
N CYS A 97 -24.58 21.57 8.77
CA CYS A 97 -24.05 22.89 9.04
C CYS A 97 -25.15 23.80 9.55
N GLN A 98 -24.82 24.69 10.48
CA GLN A 98 -25.72 25.74 10.94
C GLN A 98 -25.00 27.08 10.87
N SER A 99 -25.23 27.80 9.78
CA SER A 99 -24.67 29.14 9.53
C SER A 99 -25.68 30.21 9.94
N SER A 100 -25.20 31.41 10.27
CA SER A 100 -26.05 32.57 10.60
C SER A 100 -26.89 33.03 9.41
N ASP A 101 -26.34 32.97 8.21
CA ASP A 101 -26.93 33.57 7.01
C ASP A 101 -27.77 32.54 6.24
N LEU A 102 -27.25 31.32 6.09
CA LEU A 102 -27.94 30.25 5.36
C LEU A 102 -28.93 29.47 6.23
N GLY A 103 -28.75 29.54 7.56
CA GLY A 103 -29.49 28.71 8.49
C GLY A 103 -28.99 27.26 8.51
N PRO A 104 -29.82 26.33 9.04
CA PRO A 104 -29.49 24.91 9.09
C PRO A 104 -29.60 24.27 7.69
N CYS A 105 -28.55 23.55 7.27
CA CYS A 105 -28.50 22.89 5.97
C CYS A 105 -27.67 21.59 6.02
N PHE A 106 -27.84 20.77 4.99
CA PHE A 106 -27.09 19.53 4.79
C PHE A 106 -26.25 19.60 3.51
N PHE A 107 -25.10 18.96 3.57
CA PHE A 107 -24.26 18.68 2.41
C PHE A 107 -24.01 17.19 2.34
N TYR A 108 -24.22 16.58 1.19
CA TYR A 108 -24.11 15.12 1.08
C TYR A 108 -23.70 14.66 -0.30
N THR A 109 -23.17 13.44 -0.36
CA THR A 109 -22.72 12.80 -1.60
C THR A 109 -23.57 11.58 -1.92
N ILE A 110 -24.05 11.50 -3.16
CA ILE A 110 -24.69 10.29 -3.71
C ILE A 110 -23.71 9.64 -4.68
N PRO A 111 -23.34 8.35 -4.49
CA PRO A 111 -22.46 7.67 -5.43
C PRO A 111 -23.12 7.49 -6.80
N VAL A 112 -22.37 7.76 -7.87
CA VAL A 112 -22.86 7.57 -9.24
C VAL A 112 -22.63 6.11 -9.65
N GLU A 113 -23.71 5.43 -10.04
CA GLU A 113 -23.68 4.00 -10.36
C GLU A 113 -22.63 3.66 -11.42
N GLY A 114 -21.80 2.64 -11.13
CA GLY A 114 -20.74 2.18 -12.03
C GLY A 114 -19.56 3.14 -12.22
N LYS A 115 -19.47 4.23 -11.42
CA LYS A 115 -18.39 5.22 -11.49
C LYS A 115 -17.63 5.32 -10.16
N LYS A 116 -16.44 5.92 -10.21
CA LYS A 116 -15.58 6.22 -9.04
C LYS A 116 -15.80 7.64 -8.50
N TYR A 117 -16.94 8.26 -8.83
CA TYR A 117 -17.25 9.65 -8.53
C TYR A 117 -18.62 9.73 -7.87
N ASN A 118 -18.81 10.77 -7.06
CA ASN A 118 -20.04 11.03 -6.32
C ASN A 118 -20.63 12.37 -6.77
N ASP A 119 -21.94 12.49 -6.76
CA ASP A 119 -22.61 13.78 -6.94
C ASP A 119 -22.78 14.45 -5.57
N LEU A 120 -22.27 15.68 -5.45
CA LEU A 120 -22.35 16.48 -4.23
C LEU A 120 -23.58 17.39 -4.29
N TYR A 121 -24.37 17.40 -3.23
CA TYR A 121 -25.59 18.17 -3.09
C TYR A 121 -25.56 19.06 -1.84
N ALA A 122 -26.27 20.18 -1.90
CA ALA A 122 -26.68 20.98 -0.76
C ALA A 122 -28.20 20.88 -0.61
N ALA A 123 -28.70 20.74 0.61
CA ALA A 123 -30.13 20.76 0.89
C ALA A 123 -30.47 21.58 2.13
N ASP A 124 -31.69 22.09 2.19
CA ASP A 124 -32.22 22.76 3.37
C ASP A 124 -32.41 21.77 4.53
N PHE A 125 -32.82 22.27 5.70
CA PHE A 125 -32.96 21.43 6.89
C PHE A 125 -34.03 20.34 6.78
N GLN A 126 -35.08 20.53 5.98
CA GLN A 126 -36.05 19.47 5.74
C GLN A 126 -35.56 18.50 4.66
N ALA A 127 -34.52 18.89 3.92
CA ALA A 127 -34.02 18.23 2.73
C ALA A 127 -35.14 18.00 1.69
N GLU A 128 -36.08 18.94 1.62
CA GLU A 128 -37.15 18.96 0.62
C GLU A 128 -36.68 19.64 -0.66
N ASN A 129 -35.79 20.63 -0.52
CA ASN A 129 -35.15 21.31 -1.64
C ASN A 129 -33.66 20.99 -1.61
N ASP A 130 -33.21 20.21 -2.59
CA ASP A 130 -31.78 19.99 -2.83
C ASP A 130 -31.33 20.67 -4.12
N THR A 131 -30.03 20.96 -4.17
CA THR A 131 -29.38 21.51 -5.35
C THR A 131 -28.06 20.80 -5.52
N LYS A 132 -27.84 20.22 -6.71
CA LYS A 132 -26.56 19.62 -7.05
C LYS A 132 -25.50 20.73 -7.09
N ILE A 133 -24.45 20.56 -6.28
CA ILE A 133 -23.28 21.42 -6.30
C ILE A 133 -22.46 21.11 -7.55
N GLU A 134 -21.94 19.88 -7.62
CA GLU A 134 -21.06 19.41 -8.70
C GLU A 134 -20.84 17.89 -8.58
N THR A 135 -20.27 17.24 -9.59
CA THR A 135 -19.70 15.89 -9.46
C THR A 135 -18.27 15.94 -8.89
N CYS A 136 -18.02 15.21 -7.80
CA CYS A 136 -16.75 15.18 -7.09
C CYS A 136 -16.12 13.78 -7.00
N VAL A 137 -14.81 13.75 -6.77
CA VAL A 137 -14.02 12.54 -6.53
C VAL A 137 -13.67 12.47 -5.04
N PRO A 138 -13.90 11.34 -4.35
CA PRO A 138 -13.52 11.19 -2.94
C PRO A 138 -12.04 11.53 -2.69
N MET A 139 -11.71 12.33 -1.68
CA MET A 139 -10.31 12.54 -1.25
C MET A 139 -9.89 11.44 -0.28
N ILE A 140 -8.59 11.38 0.07
CA ILE A 140 -8.04 10.30 0.92
C ILE A 140 -8.77 10.20 2.27
N ASN A 141 -9.07 11.35 2.88
CA ASN A 141 -9.61 11.43 4.24
C ASN A 141 -11.11 11.78 4.31
N ALA A 142 -11.72 12.25 3.22
CA ALA A 142 -13.14 12.63 3.16
C ALA A 142 -13.61 12.80 1.71
N ASP A 143 -14.90 12.64 1.43
CA ASP A 143 -15.45 12.96 0.10
C ASP A 143 -15.39 14.46 -0.21
N PHE A 144 -15.69 15.27 0.81
CA PHE A 144 -15.71 16.72 0.80
C PHE A 144 -15.52 17.23 2.23
N TYR A 145 -15.13 18.50 2.37
CA TYR A 145 -15.04 19.18 3.65
C TYR A 145 -16.07 20.31 3.69
N VAL A 146 -16.71 20.48 4.84
CA VAL A 146 -17.61 21.61 5.11
C VAL A 146 -17.10 22.32 6.35
N PHE A 147 -16.91 23.62 6.24
CA PHE A 147 -16.53 24.46 7.36
C PHE A 147 -17.67 25.40 7.72
N ASN A 148 -18.03 25.41 9.00
CA ASN A 148 -19.13 26.21 9.50
C ASN A 148 -18.64 27.64 9.81
N THR A 149 -18.65 28.48 8.77
CA THR A 149 -18.40 29.92 8.90
C THR A 149 -19.72 30.70 8.79
N THR A 150 -19.68 32.04 8.82
CA THR A 150 -20.87 32.89 8.60
C THR A 150 -21.67 32.44 7.38
N VAL A 151 -20.97 32.06 6.30
CA VAL A 151 -21.51 31.33 5.15
C VAL A 151 -20.76 30.00 5.03
N PRO A 152 -21.43 28.85 4.87
CA PRO A 152 -20.73 27.57 4.75
C PRO A 152 -19.77 27.57 3.57
N CYS A 153 -18.57 27.04 3.78
CA CYS A 153 -17.58 26.85 2.72
C CYS A 153 -17.43 25.36 2.48
N VAL A 154 -17.65 24.93 1.24
CA VAL A 154 -17.57 23.51 0.86
C VAL A 154 -16.37 23.30 -0.05
N PHE A 155 -15.48 22.41 0.36
CA PHE A 155 -14.29 22.04 -0.41
C PHE A 155 -14.44 20.63 -0.93
N PHE A 156 -14.21 20.44 -2.22
CA PHE A 156 -14.31 19.14 -2.86
C PHE A 156 -13.30 19.02 -3.99
N ARG A 157 -13.05 17.78 -4.42
CA ARG A 157 -12.16 17.50 -5.54
C ARG A 157 -12.99 17.27 -6.80
N SER A 158 -12.78 18.06 -7.83
CA SER A 158 -13.49 17.88 -9.11
C SER A 158 -12.99 16.67 -9.88
N THR A 159 -13.75 16.23 -10.89
CA THR A 159 -13.36 15.16 -11.82
C THR A 159 -12.06 15.42 -12.60
N GLN A 160 -11.61 16.69 -12.63
CA GLN A 160 -10.30 17.07 -13.19
C GLN A 160 -9.16 16.98 -12.17
N ASN A 161 -9.41 16.42 -10.98
CA ASN A 161 -8.47 16.37 -9.87
C ASN A 161 -7.97 17.76 -9.47
N ARG A 162 -8.90 18.73 -9.33
CA ARG A 162 -8.63 20.07 -8.80
C ARG A 162 -9.36 20.25 -7.48
N LEU A 163 -8.73 20.93 -6.53
CA LEU A 163 -9.41 21.42 -5.35
C LEU A 163 -10.35 22.57 -5.72
N MET A 164 -11.62 22.42 -5.41
CA MET A 164 -12.66 23.41 -5.64
C MET A 164 -13.16 23.95 -4.31
N LEU A 165 -13.45 25.25 -4.28
CA LEU A 165 -14.22 25.92 -3.23
C LEU A 165 -15.60 26.24 -3.80
N CYS A 166 -16.65 25.83 -3.08
CA CYS A 166 -18.01 26.31 -3.26
C CYS A 166 -18.36 27.29 -2.15
N THR A 167 -18.83 28.48 -2.52
CA THR A 167 -19.38 29.50 -1.63
C THR A 167 -20.83 29.80 -1.99
N PHE A 168 -21.65 30.08 -1.00
CA PHE A 168 -23.05 30.46 -1.19
C PHE A 168 -23.23 31.98 -1.15
N LEU A 169 -24.20 32.49 -1.91
CA LEU A 169 -24.53 33.91 -1.92
C LEU A 169 -25.86 34.15 -1.20
N GLY A 170 -25.82 35.02 -0.20
CA GLY A 170 -26.99 35.36 0.60
C GLY A 170 -27.48 34.17 1.41
N THR A 171 -28.80 34.06 1.55
CA THR A 171 -29.47 33.10 2.44
C THR A 171 -30.02 31.87 1.71
N SER A 172 -29.58 31.61 0.47
CA SER A 172 -30.12 30.52 -0.36
C SER A 172 -29.04 29.50 -0.76
N ILE A 173 -29.35 28.21 -0.58
CA ILE A 173 -28.51 27.08 -1.00
C ILE A 173 -28.40 26.98 -2.54
N SER A 174 -29.36 27.55 -3.28
CA SER A 174 -29.41 27.43 -4.74
C SER A 174 -28.44 28.37 -5.45
N THR A 175 -27.98 29.43 -4.78
CA THR A 175 -27.12 30.44 -5.38
C THR A 175 -25.67 30.24 -4.94
N GLN A 176 -24.93 29.47 -5.73
CA GLN A 176 -23.56 29.07 -5.41
C GLN A 176 -22.54 29.58 -6.43
N ARG A 177 -21.28 29.73 -6.00
CA ARG A 177 -20.13 30.05 -6.84
C ARG A 177 -19.00 29.06 -6.61
N LEU A 178 -18.38 28.62 -7.69
CA LEU A 178 -17.28 27.66 -7.68
C LEU A 178 -15.96 28.35 -8.05
N PHE A 179 -14.92 28.09 -7.27
CA PHE A 179 -13.58 28.62 -7.49
C PHE A 179 -12.54 27.49 -7.47
N SER A 180 -11.61 27.49 -8.44
CA SER A 180 -10.51 26.52 -8.48
C SER A 180 -9.36 26.98 -7.60
N ILE A 181 -9.07 26.23 -6.54
CA ILE A 181 -8.02 26.54 -5.57
C ILE A 181 -6.68 25.98 -6.04
N SER A 182 -6.67 24.75 -6.56
CA SER A 182 -5.45 24.08 -6.99
C SER A 182 -5.34 23.96 -8.51
N THR A 183 -4.17 23.55 -8.99
CA THR A 183 -3.96 23.19 -10.39
C THR A 183 -4.47 21.79 -10.69
N LYS A 184 -4.63 21.49 -11.99
CA LYS A 184 -5.07 20.17 -12.45
C LYS A 184 -4.05 19.11 -12.07
N GLY A 185 -4.48 18.04 -11.41
CA GLY A 185 -3.64 16.87 -11.12
C GLY A 185 -3.03 16.87 -9.73
N ASP A 186 -3.22 17.92 -8.93
CA ASP A 186 -2.71 17.98 -7.57
C ASP A 186 -3.40 16.91 -6.70
N ASN A 187 -2.59 16.07 -6.04
CA ASN A 187 -3.12 15.09 -5.10
C ASN A 187 -3.24 15.71 -3.71
N ILE A 188 -4.41 16.26 -3.43
CA ILE A 188 -4.75 16.92 -2.17
C ILE A 188 -4.94 15.88 -1.07
N THR A 189 -4.22 16.03 0.05
CA THR A 189 -4.26 15.06 1.15
C THR A 189 -5.04 15.55 2.37
N ASP A 190 -5.03 16.87 2.66
CA ASP A 190 -5.78 17.47 3.75
C ASP A 190 -6.03 18.96 3.51
N ILE A 191 -7.04 19.53 4.18
CA ILE A 191 -7.48 20.92 4.04
C ILE A 191 -7.88 21.46 5.40
N SER A 192 -7.61 22.74 5.64
CA SER A 192 -8.16 23.50 6.76
C SER A 192 -8.46 24.93 6.33
N CYS A 193 -9.54 25.52 6.84
CA CYS A 193 -9.86 26.92 6.54
C CYS A 193 -10.30 27.71 7.77
N LEU A 194 -10.21 29.03 7.63
CA LEU A 194 -10.61 29.99 8.65
C LEU A 194 -11.08 31.28 8.01
N TRP A 195 -12.22 31.80 8.47
CA TRP A 195 -12.64 33.16 8.19
C TRP A 195 -12.06 34.12 9.25
N HIS A 196 -11.25 35.09 8.82
CA HIS A 196 -10.64 36.09 9.71
C HIS A 196 -10.36 37.39 8.94
N ASN A 197 -10.62 38.55 9.55
CA ASN A 197 -10.34 39.88 8.98
C ASN A 197 -10.68 39.98 7.48
N ASP A 198 -11.95 39.77 7.13
CA ASP A 198 -12.48 39.88 5.76
C ASP A 198 -11.94 38.88 4.73
N ARG A 199 -11.24 37.84 5.19
CA ARG A 199 -10.66 36.80 4.34
C ARG A 199 -11.03 35.41 4.78
N LEU A 200 -11.32 34.56 3.79
CA LEU A 200 -11.28 33.12 3.97
C LEU A 200 -9.85 32.64 3.70
N HIS A 201 -9.12 32.30 4.76
CA HIS A 201 -7.80 31.71 4.70
C HIS A 201 -7.91 30.20 4.49
N ILE A 202 -7.09 29.66 3.58
CA ILE A 202 -7.18 28.28 3.12
C ILE A 202 -5.77 27.68 3.17
N ALA A 203 -5.59 26.68 4.02
CA ALA A 203 -4.41 25.84 4.06
C ALA A 203 -4.74 24.45 3.51
N TYR A 204 -3.85 23.89 2.72
CA TYR A 204 -4.06 22.55 2.16
C TYR A 204 -2.73 21.88 1.85
N THR A 205 -2.69 20.56 1.87
CA THR A 205 -1.48 19.78 1.58
C THR A 205 -1.59 19.08 0.23
N ILE A 206 -0.54 19.18 -0.58
CA ILE A 206 -0.40 18.46 -1.86
C ILE A 206 0.72 17.43 -1.72
N ASN A 207 0.51 16.22 -2.19
CA ASN A 207 1.55 15.19 -2.29
C ASN A 207 1.86 14.88 -3.77
N ASP A 208 3.09 15.10 -4.22
CA ASP A 208 3.50 14.81 -5.61
C ASP A 208 4.00 13.38 -5.84
N GLY A 209 3.93 12.53 -4.81
CA GLY A 209 4.46 11.16 -4.78
C GLY A 209 5.85 11.05 -4.13
N THR A 210 6.62 12.15 -4.09
CA THR A 210 7.96 12.20 -3.49
C THR A 210 8.05 13.17 -2.32
N SER A 211 7.29 14.26 -2.39
CA SER A 211 7.30 15.38 -1.49
C SER A 211 5.87 15.81 -1.18
N THR A 212 5.69 16.32 0.02
CA THR A 212 4.47 16.97 0.47
C THR A 212 4.71 18.46 0.66
N TYR A 213 3.78 19.27 0.14
CA TYR A 213 3.83 20.72 0.21
C TYR A 213 2.66 21.22 1.04
N LEU A 214 2.95 22.06 2.03
CA LEU A 214 1.93 22.85 2.73
C LEU A 214 1.68 24.13 1.94
N MET A 215 0.49 24.22 1.37
CA MET A 215 0.05 25.32 0.53
C MET A 215 -0.87 26.27 1.29
N TYR A 216 -0.81 27.54 0.91
CA TYR A 216 -1.69 28.57 1.43
C TYR A 216 -2.25 29.46 0.33
N LYS A 217 -3.54 29.78 0.45
CA LYS A 217 -4.25 30.82 -0.30
C LYS A 217 -5.20 31.56 0.63
N TYR A 218 -5.64 32.74 0.22
CA TYR A 218 -6.83 33.35 0.78
C TYR A 218 -7.81 33.72 -0.33
N PHE A 219 -9.08 33.80 0.05
CA PHE A 219 -10.17 34.29 -0.77
C PHE A 219 -10.70 35.59 -0.17
N GLU A 220 -10.77 36.62 -1.00
CA GLU A 220 -11.18 37.98 -0.64
C GLU A 220 -11.85 38.60 -1.87
N ASN A 221 -12.96 39.33 -1.67
CA ASN A 221 -13.63 40.06 -2.76
C ASN A 221 -13.91 39.23 -4.02
N ASN A 222 -14.40 37.98 -3.86
CA ASN A 222 -14.66 37.04 -4.95
C ASN A 222 -13.43 36.63 -5.78
N SER A 223 -12.21 36.76 -5.23
CA SER A 223 -10.98 36.37 -5.89
C SER A 223 -10.09 35.54 -4.98
N LEU A 224 -9.37 34.58 -5.58
CA LEU A 224 -8.36 33.79 -4.90
C LEU A 224 -6.97 34.43 -5.05
N SER A 225 -6.21 34.48 -3.97
CA SER A 225 -4.81 34.89 -4.01
C SER A 225 -3.94 33.90 -4.80
N MET A 226 -2.75 34.36 -5.20
CA MET A 226 -1.70 33.47 -5.65
C MET A 226 -1.35 32.45 -4.55
N GLY A 227 -1.08 31.22 -4.95
CA GLY A 227 -0.71 30.14 -4.02
C GLY A 227 0.70 30.34 -3.47
N LYS A 228 0.89 30.03 -2.20
CA LYS A 228 2.19 30.09 -1.52
C LYS A 228 2.54 28.73 -0.96
N VAL A 229 3.78 28.30 -1.16
CA VAL A 229 4.36 27.15 -0.47
C VAL A 229 4.87 27.65 0.88
N LEU A 230 4.28 27.19 1.98
CA LEU A 230 4.70 27.55 3.33
C LEU A 230 5.76 26.59 3.87
N TRP A 231 5.71 25.32 3.46
CA TRP A 231 6.62 24.28 3.90
C TRP A 231 6.69 23.13 2.88
N THR A 232 7.83 22.44 2.82
CA THR A 232 8.06 21.25 2.00
C THR A 232 8.75 20.19 2.83
N GLY A 233 8.31 18.94 2.71
CA GLY A 233 8.96 17.79 3.33
C GLY A 233 8.53 16.48 2.66
N LYS A 234 8.84 15.34 3.27
CA LYS A 234 8.56 14.02 2.66
C LYS A 234 7.10 13.61 2.80
N LYS A 235 6.56 13.70 4.02
CA LYS A 235 5.18 13.32 4.33
C LYS A 235 4.55 14.35 5.26
N SER A 236 3.27 14.63 5.05
CA SER A 236 2.44 15.32 6.04
C SER A 236 1.23 14.47 6.40
N ASP A 237 0.91 14.43 7.70
CA ASP A 237 -0.26 13.74 8.23
C ASP A 237 -1.47 14.68 8.40
N GLY A 238 -1.32 15.97 8.07
CA GLY A 238 -2.43 16.93 8.07
C GLY A 238 -1.99 18.38 8.26
N CYS A 239 -2.94 19.30 8.13
CA CYS A 239 -2.74 20.73 8.38
C CYS A 239 -3.92 21.36 9.11
N ILE A 240 -3.65 22.38 9.91
CA ILE A 240 -4.66 23.27 10.48
C ILE A 240 -4.29 24.73 10.24
N ILE A 241 -5.30 25.59 10.15
CA ILE A 241 -5.13 27.03 10.15
C ILE A 241 -5.95 27.66 11.28
N PHE A 242 -5.34 28.59 11.99
CA PHE A 242 -5.97 29.33 13.09
C PHE A 242 -5.46 30.76 13.14
N ALA A 243 -6.26 31.66 13.71
CA ALA A 243 -5.85 33.02 14.02
C ALA A 243 -5.68 33.16 15.54
N ALA A 244 -4.61 33.80 15.96
CA ALA A 244 -4.40 34.13 17.36
C ALA A 244 -3.49 35.36 17.51
N LYS A 245 -3.79 36.21 18.50
CA LYS A 245 -3.01 37.45 18.74
C LYS A 245 -2.85 38.27 17.45
N GLU A 246 -3.96 38.43 16.70
CA GLU A 246 -4.04 39.14 15.41
C GLU A 246 -3.24 38.52 14.25
N ASN A 247 -2.57 37.39 14.48
CA ASN A 247 -1.74 36.71 13.50
C ASN A 247 -2.41 35.44 12.97
N ILE A 248 -2.15 35.11 11.71
CA ILE A 248 -2.56 33.84 11.10
C ILE A 248 -1.44 32.83 11.30
N PHE A 249 -1.78 31.63 11.77
CA PHE A 249 -0.87 30.50 11.90
C PHE A 249 -1.36 29.36 11.03
N VAL A 250 -0.43 28.74 10.29
CA VAL A 250 -0.67 27.50 9.55
C VAL A 250 0.28 26.46 10.10
N PHE A 251 -0.26 25.35 10.57
CA PHE A 251 0.50 24.30 11.24
C PHE A 251 0.31 22.97 10.53
N THR A 252 1.39 22.21 10.40
CA THR A 252 1.39 20.91 9.73
C THR A 252 2.19 19.88 10.52
N LEU A 253 1.71 18.65 10.50
CA LEU A 253 2.36 17.49 11.10
C LEU A 253 3.15 16.74 10.02
N ALA A 254 4.39 16.37 10.31
CA ALA A 254 5.28 15.67 9.40
C ALA A 254 6.20 14.71 10.18
N ASP A 255 6.01 13.40 10.02
CA ASP A 255 6.91 12.35 10.54
C ASP A 255 7.28 12.54 12.02
N SER A 256 6.27 12.67 12.90
CA SER A 256 6.42 12.92 14.35
C SER A 256 7.06 14.26 14.74
N THR A 257 7.31 15.12 13.76
CA THR A 257 7.63 16.53 13.97
C THR A 257 6.46 17.39 13.52
N ALA A 258 6.45 18.66 13.92
CA ALA A 258 5.52 19.59 13.33
C ALA A 258 6.18 20.92 13.04
N HIS A 259 5.57 21.62 12.10
CA HIS A 259 6.05 22.89 11.60
C HIS A 259 4.89 23.86 11.55
N TYR A 260 5.14 25.12 11.88
CA TYR A 260 4.17 26.19 11.67
C TYR A 260 4.80 27.33 10.91
N ALA A 261 4.02 27.95 10.05
CA ALA A 261 4.28 29.28 9.50
C ALA A 261 3.30 30.25 10.15
N PHE A 262 3.71 31.49 10.35
CA PHE A 262 2.80 32.53 10.83
C PHE A 262 2.89 33.80 9.99
N SER A 263 1.85 34.62 10.04
CA SER A 263 1.68 35.85 9.28
C SER A 263 1.10 36.94 10.16
N GLU A 264 1.77 38.08 10.21
CA GLU A 264 1.32 39.29 10.93
C GLU A 264 0.51 40.24 10.05
N ASN A 265 0.46 39.98 8.74
CA ASN A 265 -0.15 40.85 7.75
C ASN A 265 -1.35 40.18 7.07
N ASN A 266 -2.18 39.51 7.89
CA ASN A 266 -3.41 38.86 7.48
C ASN A 266 -3.22 37.91 6.28
N GLY A 267 -2.13 37.15 6.27
CA GLY A 267 -1.81 36.15 5.25
C GLY A 267 -1.18 36.68 3.95
N THR A 268 -0.89 37.98 3.84
CA THR A 268 -0.23 38.56 2.65
C THR A 268 1.25 38.22 2.55
N ALA A 269 1.92 37.88 3.64
CA ALA A 269 3.23 37.23 3.68
C ALA A 269 3.33 36.31 4.91
N PHE A 270 4.18 35.30 4.82
CA PHE A 270 4.45 34.39 5.94
C PHE A 270 5.94 34.43 6.26
N TYR A 271 6.25 34.30 7.55
CA TYR A 271 7.59 33.97 8.00
C TYR A 271 7.95 32.54 7.57
N THR A 272 9.25 32.25 7.48
CA THR A 272 9.73 30.90 7.19
C THR A 272 9.19 29.92 8.24
N ALA A 273 8.74 28.75 7.79
CA ALA A 273 8.20 27.73 8.67
C ALA A 273 9.21 27.35 9.77
N ALA A 274 8.74 27.41 11.01
CA ALA A 274 9.47 27.08 12.22
C ALA A 274 9.12 25.67 12.67
N ARG A 275 10.08 24.98 13.29
CA ARG A 275 9.79 23.71 13.99
C ARG A 275 9.02 23.99 15.28
N TYR A 276 8.00 23.18 15.54
CA TYR A 276 7.31 23.11 16.81
C TYR A 276 8.02 22.09 17.72
N PHE A 277 8.40 22.53 18.92
CA PHE A 277 9.32 21.79 19.79
C PHE A 277 8.64 21.05 20.95
N LYS A 278 7.35 21.29 21.22
CA LYS A 278 6.68 20.54 22.28
C LYS A 278 6.44 19.09 21.85
N PRO A 279 6.41 18.13 22.79
CA PRO A 279 6.08 16.74 22.49
C PRO A 279 4.74 16.59 21.77
N LEU A 280 4.72 15.67 20.81
CA LEU A 280 3.66 15.49 19.82
C LEU A 280 3.31 14.00 19.74
N GLU A 281 2.64 13.50 20.77
CA GLU A 281 2.22 12.10 20.85
C GLU A 281 0.73 11.96 20.52
N ALA A 282 0.40 10.93 19.74
CA ALA A 282 -0.98 10.50 19.44
C ALA A 282 -1.90 11.61 18.91
N ILE A 283 -1.43 12.38 17.93
CA ILE A 283 -2.17 13.54 17.45
C ILE A 283 -3.41 13.16 16.64
N SER A 284 -4.56 13.72 17.00
CA SER A 284 -5.79 13.66 16.21
C SER A 284 -6.21 15.05 15.76
N LYS A 285 -6.70 15.16 14.52
CA LYS A 285 -7.37 16.39 14.04
C LYS A 285 -8.84 16.35 14.45
N ALA A 286 -9.33 17.45 15.02
CA ALA A 286 -10.70 17.57 15.50
C ALA A 286 -11.36 18.83 14.95
N GLN A 287 -12.66 18.76 14.70
CA GLN A 287 -13.48 19.96 14.53
C GLN A 287 -13.42 20.79 15.83
N TYR A 288 -13.19 22.08 15.73
CA TYR A 288 -13.09 22.97 16.89
C TYR A 288 -14.27 23.93 16.93
N ILE A 289 -14.98 23.92 18.05
CA ILE A 289 -16.09 24.84 18.29
C ILE A 289 -15.86 25.50 19.64
N CYS A 290 -15.72 26.83 19.67
CA CYS A 290 -15.54 27.59 20.90
C CYS A 290 -16.54 28.75 20.97
N MET A 291 -17.31 28.80 22.05
CA MET A 291 -18.25 29.90 22.31
C MET A 291 -17.62 31.11 23.00
N GLU A 292 -16.41 30.95 23.52
CA GLU A 292 -15.74 32.01 24.26
C GLU A 292 -14.81 32.80 23.34
N PRO A 293 -14.78 34.13 23.44
CA PRO A 293 -13.76 34.94 22.79
C PRO A 293 -12.41 34.69 23.46
N THR A 294 -11.69 33.68 22.98
CA THR A 294 -10.40 33.24 23.54
C THR A 294 -9.21 33.94 22.88
N GLY A 295 -9.46 34.89 21.96
CA GLY A 295 -8.43 35.44 21.09
C GLY A 295 -7.80 34.38 20.17
N TYR A 296 -8.40 33.19 20.08
CA TYR A 296 -8.04 32.06 19.23
C TYR A 296 -9.26 31.71 18.37
N ILE A 297 -9.10 31.79 17.05
CA ILE A 297 -10.17 31.53 16.09
C ILE A 297 -9.71 30.42 15.18
N ALA A 298 -10.42 29.30 15.20
CA ALA A 298 -10.13 28.13 14.38
C ALA A 298 -11.44 27.39 14.09
N GLN A 299 -11.46 26.63 12.99
CA GLN A 299 -12.52 25.67 12.69
C GLN A 299 -12.11 24.23 13.05
N GLU A 300 -10.81 24.01 13.21
CA GLU A 300 -10.20 22.73 13.53
C GLU A 300 -9.04 22.93 14.50
N ILE A 301 -8.68 21.87 15.22
CA ILE A 301 -7.56 21.86 16.14
C ILE A 301 -6.87 20.50 16.12
N PHE A 302 -5.61 20.45 16.51
CA PHE A 302 -4.96 19.19 16.84
C PHE A 302 -5.07 18.90 18.33
N LEU A 303 -5.40 17.65 18.65
CA LEU A 303 -5.41 17.10 19.99
C LEU A 303 -4.15 16.28 20.19
N GLY A 304 -3.31 16.64 21.16
CA GLY A 304 -2.13 15.87 21.53
C GLY A 304 -2.45 14.74 22.52
N ALA A 305 -1.45 14.36 23.32
CA ALA A 305 -1.59 13.35 24.36
C ALA A 305 -2.77 13.63 25.29
N GLU A 306 -3.46 12.57 25.72
CA GLU A 306 -4.67 12.65 26.56
C GLU A 306 -5.81 13.49 25.95
N ASN A 307 -5.81 13.66 24.63
CA ASN A 307 -6.77 14.48 23.89
C ASN A 307 -6.77 15.97 24.28
N LYS A 308 -5.63 16.49 24.76
CA LYS A 308 -5.48 17.91 25.09
C LYS A 308 -5.32 18.76 23.82
N PRO A 309 -6.06 19.85 23.67
CA PRO A 309 -5.94 20.73 22.50
C PRO A 309 -4.57 21.42 22.48
N ILE A 310 -3.95 21.46 21.29
CA ILE A 310 -2.77 22.28 21.02
C ILE A 310 -3.26 23.68 20.64
N LEU A 311 -2.96 24.68 21.46
CA LEU A 311 -3.50 26.04 21.35
C LEU A 311 -2.41 27.04 20.96
N ALA A 312 -2.79 28.25 20.54
CA ALA A 312 -1.85 29.30 20.12
C ALA A 312 -0.77 29.65 21.16
N GLN A 313 -1.05 29.51 22.45
CA GLN A 313 -0.06 29.72 23.53
C GLN A 313 1.10 28.73 23.48
N ASP A 314 0.92 27.60 22.79
CA ASP A 314 1.96 26.58 22.62
C ASP A 314 2.97 26.94 21.53
N PHE A 315 2.65 27.93 20.70
CA PHE A 315 3.49 28.39 19.61
C PHE A 315 4.33 29.59 20.06
N SER A 316 5.59 29.61 19.63
CA SER A 316 6.42 30.80 19.82
C SER A 316 5.84 31.94 18.99
N SER A 317 5.66 33.09 19.62
CA SER A 317 5.35 34.36 18.93
C SER A 317 6.61 35.03 18.39
N GLN A 318 7.81 34.49 18.69
CA GLN A 318 9.05 34.99 18.15
C GLN A 318 9.38 34.29 16.83
N PRO A 319 9.55 35.03 15.72
CA PRO A 319 9.96 34.44 14.45
C PRO A 319 11.36 33.84 14.58
N PRO A 320 11.60 32.61 14.09
CA PRO A 320 12.95 32.24 13.71
C PRO A 320 13.28 33.06 12.47
N SER A 321 13.94 34.20 12.70
CA SER A 321 14.36 35.21 11.72
C SER A 321 13.23 35.91 10.96
N LYS A 322 13.34 37.25 10.85
CA LYS A 322 12.52 38.06 9.93
C LYS A 322 12.56 37.46 8.51
N PRO A 323 11.50 37.62 7.70
CA PRO A 323 11.63 37.42 6.27
C PRO A 323 12.86 38.22 5.82
N MET A 324 13.76 37.55 5.11
CA MET A 324 15.01 38.14 4.68
C MET A 324 14.69 39.38 3.84
N ASP A 325 14.91 40.56 4.40
CA ASP A 325 14.76 41.81 3.68
C ASP A 325 15.90 41.88 2.67
N PHE A 326 15.58 41.61 1.41
CA PHE A 326 16.53 41.57 0.29
C PHE A 326 17.19 42.93 0.03
N THR A 327 16.81 43.99 0.75
CA THR A 327 17.40 45.33 0.63
C THR A 327 18.62 45.56 1.53
N SER A 328 18.87 44.71 2.54
CA SER A 328 20.05 44.87 3.39
C SER A 328 21.29 44.21 2.76
N THR A 329 22.41 44.93 2.70
CA THR A 329 23.71 44.46 2.18
C THR A 329 24.15 43.15 2.84
N GLU A 330 23.78 42.92 4.10
CA GLU A 330 24.12 41.71 4.84
C GLU A 330 23.26 40.50 4.45
N ALA A 331 21.98 40.69 4.12
CA ALA A 331 21.13 39.64 3.56
C ALA A 331 21.63 39.21 2.17
N TYR A 332 22.03 40.17 1.33
CA TYR A 332 22.64 39.91 0.04
C TYR A 332 23.95 39.11 0.18
N LEU A 333 24.83 39.49 1.13
CA LEU A 333 26.06 38.76 1.40
C LEU A 333 25.81 37.33 1.90
N ARG A 334 24.81 37.12 2.76
CA ARG A 334 24.41 35.78 3.22
C ARG A 334 23.83 34.93 2.09
N LEU A 335 22.99 35.51 1.24
CA LEU A 335 22.46 34.85 0.04
C LEU A 335 23.58 34.49 -0.93
N ARG A 336 24.49 35.42 -1.20
CA ARG A 336 25.66 35.19 -2.06
C ARG A 336 26.51 34.04 -1.53
N ASN A 337 26.76 34.01 -0.22
CA ASN A 337 27.50 32.91 0.40
C ASN A 337 26.75 31.57 0.30
N LYS A 338 25.42 31.56 0.47
CA LYS A 338 24.59 30.36 0.26
C LYS A 338 24.59 29.91 -1.19
N VAL A 339 24.52 30.84 -2.15
CA VAL A 339 24.61 30.53 -3.59
C VAL A 339 25.96 29.90 -3.91
N VAL A 340 27.06 30.47 -3.43
CA VAL A 340 28.41 29.88 -3.61
C VAL A 340 28.51 28.51 -2.95
N GLN A 341 27.92 28.31 -1.77
CA GLN A 341 27.85 26.99 -1.13
C GLN A 341 27.04 25.99 -1.97
N TYR A 342 25.88 26.38 -2.50
CA TYR A 342 25.07 25.52 -3.36
C TYR A 342 25.76 25.24 -4.70
N GLU A 343 26.45 26.19 -5.29
CA GLU A 343 27.26 25.99 -6.50
C GLU A 343 28.40 24.98 -6.25
N ASN A 344 29.08 25.09 -5.11
CA ASN A 344 30.11 24.13 -4.72
C ASN A 344 29.53 22.73 -4.47
N GLN A 345 28.40 22.63 -3.78
CA GLN A 345 27.69 21.36 -3.58
C GLN A 345 27.22 20.77 -4.91
N LEU A 346 26.71 21.58 -5.84
CA LEU A 346 26.33 21.15 -7.19
C LEU A 346 27.53 20.63 -7.96
N LYS A 347 28.68 21.31 -7.87
CA LYS A 347 29.92 20.89 -8.52
C LYS A 347 30.41 19.55 -7.96
N GLU A 348 30.38 19.38 -6.64
CA GLU A 348 30.72 18.13 -5.98
C GLU A 348 29.75 17.01 -6.37
N LYS A 349 28.43 17.27 -6.32
CA LYS A 349 27.41 16.30 -6.73
C LYS A 349 27.52 15.91 -8.20
N ASN A 350 27.80 16.86 -9.10
CA ASN A 350 28.07 16.56 -10.51
C ASN A 350 29.33 15.73 -10.70
N SER A 351 30.37 15.94 -9.89
CA SER A 351 31.56 15.09 -9.91
C SER A 351 31.24 13.66 -9.45
N GLN A 352 30.44 13.49 -8.39
CA GLN A 352 29.94 12.19 -7.91
C GLN A 352 29.09 11.49 -8.98
N VAL A 353 28.17 12.22 -9.64
CA VAL A 353 27.36 11.68 -10.75
C VAL A 353 28.25 11.21 -11.90
N THR A 354 29.27 11.99 -12.26
CA THR A 354 30.21 11.61 -13.33
C THR A 354 30.98 10.33 -12.99
N GLU A 355 31.40 10.17 -11.74
CA GLU A 355 32.08 8.97 -11.25
C GLU A 355 31.14 7.75 -11.21
N ILE A 356 29.90 7.94 -10.76
CA ILE A 356 28.85 6.91 -10.81
C ILE A 356 28.59 6.49 -12.26
N SER A 357 28.44 7.43 -13.20
CA SER A 357 28.23 7.13 -14.62
C SER A 357 29.39 6.35 -15.24
N LYS A 358 30.64 6.65 -14.87
CA LYS A 358 31.81 5.85 -15.27
C LYS A 358 31.76 4.44 -14.69
N THR A 359 31.37 4.31 -13.42
CA THR A 359 31.27 3.03 -12.73
C THR A 359 30.17 2.18 -13.39
N VAL A 360 28.99 2.75 -13.63
CA VAL A 360 27.87 2.08 -14.32
C VAL A 360 28.28 1.62 -15.71
N SER A 361 28.97 2.47 -16.49
CA SER A 361 29.45 2.11 -17.82
C SER A 361 30.43 0.94 -17.77
N THR A 362 31.34 0.92 -16.78
CA THR A 362 32.32 -0.15 -16.58
C THR A 362 31.63 -1.45 -16.17
N THR A 363 30.70 -1.40 -15.21
CA THR A 363 29.91 -2.57 -14.79
C THR A 363 29.07 -3.11 -15.94
N GLN A 364 28.50 -2.23 -16.76
CA GLN A 364 27.71 -2.65 -17.92
C GLN A 364 28.57 -3.37 -18.96
N GLN A 365 29.79 -2.89 -19.24
CA GLN A 365 30.76 -3.59 -20.09
C GLN A 365 31.17 -4.95 -19.50
N GLN A 366 31.43 -5.03 -18.21
CA GLN A 366 31.75 -6.29 -17.52
C GLN A 366 30.59 -7.29 -17.59
N ASN A 367 29.36 -6.84 -17.38
CA ASN A 367 28.17 -7.68 -17.49
C ASN A 367 27.97 -8.20 -18.92
N SER A 368 28.20 -7.35 -19.94
CA SER A 368 28.14 -7.80 -21.34
C SER A 368 29.20 -8.86 -21.65
N LEU A 369 30.43 -8.71 -21.14
CA LEU A 369 31.48 -9.71 -21.29
C LEU A 369 31.12 -11.02 -20.60
N LEU A 370 30.61 -10.94 -19.37
CA LEU A 370 30.18 -12.12 -18.61
C LEU A 370 29.05 -12.86 -19.34
N MET A 371 28.01 -12.15 -19.80
CA MET A 371 26.90 -12.74 -20.55
C MET A 371 27.38 -13.43 -21.83
N TYR A 372 28.35 -12.85 -22.55
CA TYR A 372 28.96 -13.49 -23.71
C TYR A 372 29.69 -14.79 -23.33
N GLN A 373 30.48 -14.78 -22.25
CA GLN A 373 31.19 -15.97 -21.77
C GLN A 373 30.22 -17.09 -21.34
N TRP A 374 29.15 -16.74 -20.63
CA TRP A 374 28.12 -17.70 -20.23
C TRP A 374 27.41 -18.30 -21.44
N ARG A 375 27.09 -17.48 -22.45
CA ARG A 375 26.46 -17.97 -23.68
C ARG A 375 27.37 -18.94 -24.43
N LYS A 376 28.66 -18.61 -24.56
CA LYS A 376 29.64 -19.51 -25.17
C LYS A 376 29.74 -20.84 -24.42
N LYS A 377 29.86 -20.82 -23.09
CA LYS A 377 29.88 -22.03 -22.26
C LYS A 377 28.60 -22.86 -22.43
N PHE A 378 27.45 -22.21 -22.51
CA PHE A 378 26.18 -22.89 -22.73
C PHE A 378 26.14 -23.57 -24.09
N ASP A 379 26.58 -22.90 -25.15
CA ASP A 379 26.66 -23.48 -26.49
C ASP A 379 27.65 -24.66 -26.56
N ASP A 380 28.82 -24.53 -25.93
CA ASP A 380 29.82 -25.60 -25.84
C ASP A 380 29.25 -26.85 -25.10
N LEU A 381 28.59 -26.63 -23.96
CA LEU A 381 27.94 -27.71 -23.19
C LEU A 381 26.78 -28.36 -23.95
N LYS A 382 26.04 -27.57 -24.74
CA LYS A 382 24.96 -28.10 -25.57
C LYS A 382 25.50 -29.06 -26.63
N ILE A 383 26.59 -28.68 -27.30
CA ILE A 383 27.28 -29.55 -28.28
C ILE A 383 27.83 -30.81 -27.60
N GLU A 384 28.41 -30.68 -26.41
CA GLU A 384 28.89 -31.84 -25.65
C GLU A 384 27.76 -32.80 -25.29
N ASN A 385 26.61 -32.27 -24.85
CA ASN A 385 25.43 -33.08 -24.52
C ASN A 385 24.88 -33.80 -25.75
N GLU A 386 24.77 -33.13 -26.90
CA GLU A 386 24.34 -33.74 -28.17
C GLU A 386 25.29 -34.89 -28.58
N ASN A 387 26.61 -34.70 -28.42
CA ASN A 387 27.61 -35.75 -28.70
C ASN A 387 27.50 -36.94 -27.73
N LEU A 388 27.24 -36.68 -26.45
CA LEU A 388 27.06 -37.73 -25.44
C LEU A 388 25.77 -38.53 -25.68
N GLU A 389 24.67 -37.86 -26.04
CA GLU A 389 23.42 -38.51 -26.41
C GLU A 389 23.61 -39.42 -27.64
N GLN A 390 24.35 -38.96 -28.65
CA GLN A 390 24.67 -39.78 -29.81
C GLN A 390 25.50 -41.02 -29.43
N LYS A 391 26.57 -40.85 -28.66
CA LYS A 391 27.40 -41.97 -28.18
C LYS A 391 26.59 -42.96 -27.35
N ASN A 392 25.68 -42.46 -26.52
CA ASN A 392 24.82 -43.32 -25.71
C ASN A 392 23.87 -44.13 -26.60
N SER A 393 23.29 -43.53 -27.64
CA SER A 393 22.48 -44.23 -28.63
C SER A 393 23.28 -45.32 -29.37
N GLU A 394 24.51 -45.03 -29.78
CA GLU A 394 25.41 -46.00 -30.41
C GLU A 394 25.71 -47.19 -29.48
N LEU A 395 26.01 -46.91 -28.20
CA LEU A 395 26.27 -47.95 -27.19
C LEU A 395 25.03 -48.81 -26.93
N VAL A 396 23.84 -48.21 -26.82
CA VAL A 396 22.58 -48.95 -26.64
C VAL A 396 22.33 -49.89 -27.82
N ASN A 397 22.55 -49.43 -29.05
CA ASN A 397 22.40 -50.26 -30.25
C ASN A 397 23.43 -51.41 -30.29
N ALA A 398 24.68 -51.12 -29.94
CA ALA A 398 25.74 -52.14 -29.87
C ALA A 398 25.43 -53.19 -28.79
N LEU A 399 24.91 -52.78 -27.64
CA LEU A 399 24.53 -53.67 -26.55
C LEU A 399 23.33 -54.54 -26.93
N SER A 400 22.34 -53.99 -27.64
CA SER A 400 21.24 -54.77 -28.20
C SER A 400 21.76 -55.86 -29.14
N LYS A 401 22.66 -55.50 -30.08
CA LYS A 401 23.23 -56.46 -31.02
C LYS A 401 24.05 -57.55 -30.32
N ALA A 402 24.87 -57.18 -29.34
CA ALA A 402 25.64 -58.15 -28.58
C ALA A 402 24.73 -59.12 -27.80
N ASN A 403 23.58 -58.64 -27.32
CA ASN A 403 22.59 -59.47 -26.64
C ASN A 403 21.90 -60.46 -27.62
N ASP A 404 21.62 -60.03 -28.85
CA ASP A 404 21.10 -60.90 -29.92
C ASP A 404 22.13 -61.98 -30.31
N ASP A 405 23.40 -61.59 -30.45
CA ASP A 405 24.52 -62.50 -30.74
C ASP A 405 24.72 -63.52 -29.61
N LEU A 406 24.64 -63.08 -28.34
CA LEU A 406 24.71 -63.95 -27.16
C LEU A 406 23.56 -64.96 -27.16
N SER A 407 22.32 -64.52 -27.42
CA SER A 407 21.15 -65.40 -27.53
C SER A 407 21.34 -66.46 -28.62
N THR A 408 21.89 -66.05 -29.78
CA THR A 408 22.20 -66.96 -30.88
C THR A 408 23.27 -68.00 -30.49
N LEU A 409 24.32 -67.57 -29.79
CA LEU A 409 25.36 -68.47 -29.29
C LEU A 409 24.85 -69.43 -28.22
N GLN A 410 23.99 -68.98 -27.31
CA GLN A 410 23.35 -69.83 -26.31
C GLN A 410 22.52 -70.94 -26.98
N ASN A 411 21.76 -70.61 -28.03
CA ASN A 411 21.02 -71.61 -28.79
C ASN A 411 21.94 -72.62 -29.48
N LYS A 412 23.01 -72.16 -30.15
CA LYS A 412 24.00 -73.06 -30.76
C LYS A 412 24.72 -73.95 -29.75
N TYR A 413 25.03 -73.41 -28.57
CA TYR A 413 25.65 -74.19 -27.49
C TYR A 413 24.70 -75.28 -26.98
N ALA A 414 23.41 -74.94 -26.78
CA ALA A 414 22.39 -75.92 -26.42
C ALA A 414 22.26 -77.03 -27.48
N GLU A 415 22.21 -76.68 -28.77
CA GLU A 415 22.20 -77.65 -29.87
C GLU A 415 23.44 -78.56 -29.86
N SER A 416 24.63 -77.99 -29.68
CA SER A 416 25.88 -78.74 -29.61
C SER A 416 25.94 -79.66 -28.38
N GLN A 417 25.37 -79.23 -27.24
CA GLN A 417 25.29 -80.04 -26.04
C GLN A 417 24.36 -81.24 -26.24
N THR A 418 23.23 -81.06 -26.93
CA THR A 418 22.34 -82.16 -27.34
C THR A 418 23.05 -83.13 -28.28
N GLN A 419 23.78 -82.62 -29.28
CA GLN A 419 24.57 -83.48 -30.18
C GLN A 419 25.66 -84.27 -29.45
N TYR A 420 26.32 -83.65 -28.48
CA TYR A 420 27.33 -84.33 -27.67
C TYR A 420 26.72 -85.47 -26.84
N GLN A 421 25.58 -85.22 -26.19
CA GLN A 421 24.84 -86.26 -25.45
C GLN A 421 24.43 -87.42 -26.37
N ASP A 422 23.95 -87.13 -27.58
CA ASP A 422 23.63 -88.15 -28.58
C ASP A 422 24.86 -88.97 -29.00
N LEU A 423 26.01 -88.34 -29.19
CA LEU A 423 27.27 -89.01 -29.51
C LEU A 423 27.79 -89.85 -28.35
N GLU A 424 27.72 -89.34 -27.13
CA GLU A 424 28.09 -90.06 -25.91
C GLU A 424 27.21 -91.31 -25.71
N ASN A 425 25.89 -91.18 -25.93
CA ASN A 425 24.97 -92.31 -25.92
C ASN A 425 25.30 -93.35 -27.00
N LYS A 426 25.64 -92.91 -28.23
CA LYS A 426 26.10 -93.80 -29.30
C LYS A 426 27.41 -94.50 -28.95
N TYR A 427 28.39 -93.77 -28.40
CA TYR A 427 29.67 -94.34 -27.96
C TYR A 427 29.48 -95.40 -26.87
N ASN A 428 28.67 -95.12 -25.86
CA ASN A 428 28.37 -96.07 -24.79
C ASN A 428 27.66 -97.33 -25.33
N THR A 429 26.77 -97.18 -26.31
CA THR A 429 26.13 -98.29 -27.02
C THR A 429 27.15 -99.12 -27.80
N LEU A 430 28.10 -98.47 -28.47
CA LEU A 430 29.15 -99.15 -29.24
C LEU A 430 30.16 -99.86 -28.33
N ASN A 431 30.56 -99.24 -27.23
CA ASN A 431 31.53 -99.78 -26.28
C ASN A 431 30.96 -100.99 -25.52
N SER A 432 29.67 -100.96 -25.17
CA SER A 432 28.98 -102.13 -24.62
C SER A 432 28.85 -103.27 -25.65
N GLY A 433 28.61 -102.95 -26.92
CA GLY A 433 28.70 -103.93 -28.02
C GLY A 433 30.09 -104.53 -28.20
N THR A 434 31.14 -103.70 -28.13
CA THR A 434 32.54 -104.14 -28.27
C THR A 434 32.99 -104.99 -27.10
N SER A 435 32.55 -104.66 -25.87
CA SER A 435 32.81 -105.46 -24.67
C SER A 435 32.16 -106.85 -24.79
N ARG A 436 30.90 -106.93 -25.25
CA ARG A 436 30.23 -108.22 -25.56
C ARG A 436 31.02 -109.02 -26.59
N MET A 437 31.48 -108.40 -27.68
CA MET A 437 32.30 -109.08 -28.68
C MET A 437 33.65 -109.55 -28.11
N SER A 438 34.30 -108.78 -27.24
CA SER A 438 35.56 -109.16 -26.61
C SER A 438 35.38 -110.36 -25.68
N GLU A 439 34.31 -110.38 -24.89
CA GLU A 439 33.94 -111.54 -24.04
C GLU A 439 33.68 -112.78 -24.90
N GLU A 440 32.94 -112.65 -26.01
CA GLU A 440 32.73 -113.73 -26.99
C GLU A 440 34.06 -114.21 -27.59
N ASN A 441 34.99 -113.31 -27.91
CA ASN A 441 36.28 -113.65 -28.52
C ASN A 441 37.23 -114.35 -27.53
N ILE A 442 37.21 -113.95 -26.25
CA ILE A 442 37.93 -114.65 -25.18
C ILE A 442 37.35 -116.06 -25.00
N ALA A 443 36.02 -116.20 -25.00
CA ALA A 443 35.37 -117.50 -24.94
C ALA A 443 35.77 -118.39 -26.13
N LEU A 444 35.81 -117.83 -27.34
CA LEU A 444 36.25 -118.52 -28.56
C LEU A 444 37.74 -118.90 -28.53
N LYS A 445 38.64 -118.03 -28.09
CA LYS A 445 40.08 -118.35 -27.96
C LYS A 445 40.33 -119.42 -26.91
N LYS A 446 39.59 -119.40 -25.79
CA LYS A 446 39.66 -120.45 -24.77
C LYS A 446 39.19 -121.79 -25.33
N ALA A 447 38.09 -121.80 -26.09
CA ALA A 447 37.63 -122.98 -26.80
C ALA A 447 38.66 -123.49 -27.83
N LYS A 448 39.31 -122.58 -28.57
CA LYS A 448 40.38 -122.91 -29.53
C LYS A 448 41.63 -123.50 -28.85
N SER A 449 42.10 -122.90 -27.75
CA SER A 449 43.26 -123.39 -27.00
C SER A 449 43.02 -124.79 -26.44
N ILE A 450 41.82 -125.05 -25.92
CA ILE A 450 41.43 -126.39 -25.45
C ILE A 450 41.51 -127.39 -26.61
N LEU A 451 41.03 -127.02 -27.79
CA LEU A 451 41.09 -127.86 -28.99
C LEU A 451 42.52 -128.08 -29.51
N GLU A 452 43.39 -127.06 -29.48
CA GLU A 452 44.79 -127.16 -29.93
C GLU A 452 45.67 -127.97 -28.95
N GLU A 453 45.41 -127.88 -27.65
CA GLU A 453 46.09 -128.69 -26.62
C GLU A 453 45.69 -130.17 -26.72
N GLU A 454 44.41 -130.45 -26.98
CA GLU A 454 43.92 -131.78 -27.35
C GLU A 454 44.60 -132.29 -28.65
N LEU A 455 44.74 -131.44 -29.68
CA LEU A 455 45.36 -131.83 -30.95
C LEU A 455 46.88 -132.12 -30.82
N TYR A 456 47.59 -131.36 -29.99
CA TYR A 456 49.02 -131.57 -29.73
C TYR A 456 49.27 -132.86 -28.95
N ARG A 457 48.41 -133.17 -27.95
CA ARG A 457 48.44 -134.45 -27.23
C ARG A 457 48.25 -135.65 -28.17
N VAL A 458 47.44 -135.50 -29.21
CA VAL A 458 47.19 -136.57 -30.18
C VAL A 458 48.36 -136.80 -31.14
N ASN A 459 49.14 -135.75 -31.48
CA ASN A 459 50.16 -135.83 -32.54
C ASN A 459 51.61 -136.05 -32.09
N ASN A 460 51.93 -135.97 -30.79
CA ASN A 460 53.28 -136.23 -30.27
C ASN A 460 53.27 -137.31 -29.18
N PRO A 461 53.17 -138.60 -29.54
CA PRO A 461 53.06 -139.68 -28.57
C PRO A 461 54.38 -140.09 -27.88
N GLU A 462 55.55 -139.60 -28.31
CA GLU A 462 56.85 -140.04 -27.77
C GLU A 462 57.33 -139.31 -26.49
N LEU A 463 56.48 -138.52 -25.83
CA LEU A 463 56.81 -137.80 -24.58
C LEU A 463 55.71 -137.86 -23.50
N LEU A 464 55.14 -139.05 -23.29
CA LEU A 464 54.41 -139.40 -22.08
C LEU A 464 55.01 -140.69 -21.48
N GLU A 465 56.18 -140.54 -20.88
CA GLU A 465 56.50 -141.23 -19.62
C GLU A 465 56.27 -140.25 -18.47
#